data_AF-A0A183EPN5-F1
#
_entry.id   AF-A0A183EPN5-F1
#
_cell.length_a   1.000
_cell.length_b   1.000
_cell.length_c   1.000
_cell.angle_alpha   90.00
_cell.angle_beta   90.00
_cell.angle_gamma   90.00
#
_symmetry.space_group_name_H-M   'P 1'
#
loop_
_entity.id
_entity.type
_entity.pdbx_description
1 polymer ?
#
loop_
_entity_poly.entity_id
_entity_poly.type
_entity_poly.pdbx_seq_one_letter_code
_entity_poly.pdbx_strand_id
1 'polypeptide(L)'
;MWHRTVIALTLKLHCYRSGRSRLMDSLGFYLNDDRRRHQMQRSDMFEVAAELKSKSDEIVGQQELEQSPQYIDWLQKWDSFLVNSATRTLKPSAELKNLVRTGVPKTYRRRVWRSLINYVVSDQQADLGNGYYETLLRKVNSIDSATAENDSALKQIDLDLARTLPTNRYFDEPTSEKIVILRRVLYAYRFHNKSVGYCQVL
;
A
#
# COMPACT_ATOMS: atom_id res chain seq x y z
N MET A 1 -34.18 -18.87 -6.69
CA MET A 1 -32.72 -18.94 -6.99
C MET A 1 -32.27 -17.98 -8.10
N TRP A 2 -33.17 -17.52 -8.99
CA TRP A 2 -32.83 -16.60 -10.09
C TRP A 2 -32.73 -15.11 -9.71
N HIS A 3 -33.30 -14.69 -8.58
CA HIS A 3 -33.31 -13.27 -8.15
C HIS A 3 -31.95 -12.75 -7.66
N ARG A 4 -31.09 -13.62 -7.10
CA ARG A 4 -29.76 -13.22 -6.60
C ARG A 4 -28.73 -13.04 -7.72
N THR A 5 -28.85 -13.81 -8.80
CA THR A 5 -27.95 -13.74 -9.95
C THR A 5 -28.21 -12.48 -10.79
N VAL A 6 -29.48 -12.07 -10.93
CA VAL A 6 -29.83 -10.84 -11.63
C VAL A 6 -29.31 -9.61 -10.90
N ILE A 7 -29.47 -9.51 -9.58
CA ILE A 7 -28.93 -8.37 -8.78
C ILE A 7 -27.40 -8.29 -8.87
N ALA A 8 -26.69 -9.43 -8.85
CA ALA A 8 -25.23 -9.46 -8.99
C ALA A 8 -24.76 -9.02 -10.39
N LEU A 9 -25.53 -9.34 -11.45
CA LEU A 9 -25.28 -8.87 -12.81
C LEU A 9 -25.64 -7.39 -12.97
N THR A 10 -26.72 -6.90 -12.36
CA THR A 10 -27.10 -5.48 -12.41
C THR A 10 -26.11 -4.60 -11.65
N LEU A 11 -25.55 -5.05 -10.52
CA LEU A 11 -24.50 -4.33 -9.79
C LEU A 11 -23.15 -4.34 -10.54
N LYS A 12 -22.80 -5.44 -11.21
CA LYS A 12 -21.62 -5.48 -12.11
C LYS A 12 -21.80 -4.57 -13.32
N LEU A 13 -23.00 -4.50 -13.90
CA LEU A 13 -23.31 -3.61 -15.01
C LEU A 13 -23.46 -2.14 -14.59
N HIS A 14 -23.91 -1.83 -13.36
CA HIS A 14 -23.89 -0.46 -12.83
C HIS A 14 -22.47 0.01 -12.53
N CYS A 15 -21.61 -0.86 -12.00
CA CYS A 15 -20.18 -0.58 -11.81
C CYS A 15 -19.45 -0.43 -13.17
N TYR A 16 -19.86 -1.17 -14.19
CA TYR A 16 -19.32 -1.06 -15.55
C TYR A 16 -19.86 0.17 -16.33
N ARG A 17 -21.06 0.65 -15.99
CA ARG A 17 -21.71 1.80 -16.66
C ARG A 17 -21.31 3.17 -16.10
N SER A 18 -20.53 3.24 -15.01
CA SER A 18 -20.15 4.52 -14.39
C SER A 18 -18.63 4.81 -14.36
N GLY A 19 -17.77 3.86 -14.76
CA GLY A 19 -16.33 4.04 -14.70
C GLY A 19 -15.65 3.84 -16.05
N ARG A 20 -15.35 4.93 -16.77
CA ARG A 20 -14.27 4.96 -17.76
C ARG A 20 -13.02 4.36 -17.09
N SER A 21 -12.49 3.24 -17.58
CA SER A 21 -11.28 2.63 -17.01
C SER A 21 -10.12 3.63 -17.13
N ARG A 22 -9.81 4.32 -16.02
CA ARG A 22 -8.69 5.27 -15.94
C ARG A 22 -7.39 4.46 -15.97
N LEU A 23 -6.43 4.85 -16.82
CA LEU A 23 -5.12 4.21 -16.88
C LEU A 23 -4.37 4.45 -15.57
N MET A 24 -3.70 3.40 -15.10
CA MET A 24 -2.99 3.40 -13.82
C MET A 24 -1.63 2.72 -13.98
N ASP A 25 -0.68 3.06 -13.11
CA ASP A 25 0.58 2.36 -13.00
C ASP A 25 0.46 1.02 -12.23
N SER A 26 1.58 0.29 -12.10
CA SER A 26 1.63 -0.99 -11.37
C SER A 26 1.36 -0.89 -9.86
N LEU A 27 1.37 0.33 -9.30
CA LEU A 27 1.11 0.64 -7.89
C LEU A 27 -0.32 1.17 -7.67
N GLY A 28 -1.09 1.38 -8.74
CA GLY A 28 -2.46 1.87 -8.72
C GLY A 28 -2.60 3.39 -8.72
N PHE A 29 -1.54 4.14 -9.00
CA PHE A 29 -1.64 5.59 -9.20
C PHE A 29 -2.21 5.89 -10.58
N TYR A 30 -3.15 6.83 -10.63
CA TYR A 30 -3.69 7.37 -11.86
C TYR A 30 -2.60 8.12 -12.63
N LEU A 31 -2.51 7.85 -13.93
CA LEU A 31 -1.68 8.64 -14.84
C LEU A 31 -2.49 9.90 -15.22
N ASN A 32 -2.01 11.09 -14.82
CA ASN A 32 -2.64 12.42 -15.02
C ASN A 32 -3.27 12.64 -16.42
N ASP A 33 -4.35 13.39 -16.63
CA ASP A 33 -5.41 13.95 -15.76
C ASP A 33 -6.55 14.51 -16.65
N ASP A 34 -7.78 14.59 -16.12
CA ASP A 34 -9.04 14.90 -16.82
C ASP A 34 -9.13 16.30 -17.48
N ARG A 35 -8.09 17.14 -17.42
CA ARG A 35 -8.11 18.53 -17.94
C ARG A 35 -7.96 18.65 -19.47
N ARG A 36 -7.47 17.62 -20.17
CA ARG A 36 -7.28 17.66 -21.64
C ARG A 36 -8.46 17.16 -22.45
N ARG A 37 -9.52 16.63 -21.81
CA ARG A 37 -10.58 15.87 -22.48
C ARG A 37 -11.55 16.68 -23.36
N HIS A 38 -11.50 18.02 -23.36
CA HIS A 38 -12.38 18.85 -24.18
C HIS A 38 -11.86 19.23 -25.56
N GLN A 39 -10.80 18.58 -26.06
CA GLN A 39 -10.23 18.90 -27.38
C GLN A 39 -9.78 17.67 -28.18
N MET A 40 -10.57 16.60 -28.22
CA MET A 40 -10.20 15.38 -28.98
C MET A 40 -10.88 15.32 -30.36
N GLN A 41 -10.17 15.80 -31.39
CA GLN A 41 -10.33 15.41 -32.79
C GLN A 41 -8.95 15.25 -33.44
N ARG A 42 -8.69 14.08 -34.04
CA ARG A 42 -7.53 13.72 -34.91
C ARG A 42 -6.10 13.83 -34.32
N SER A 43 -5.88 14.61 -33.27
CA SER A 43 -4.66 14.67 -32.43
C SER A 43 -4.39 13.36 -31.66
N ASP A 44 -5.43 12.55 -31.48
CA ASP A 44 -5.47 11.36 -30.63
C ASP A 44 -4.49 10.25 -31.06
N MET A 45 -4.32 10.01 -32.37
CA MET A 45 -3.45 8.91 -32.84
C MET A 45 -1.96 9.21 -32.64
N PHE A 46 -1.54 10.46 -32.82
CA PHE A 46 -0.16 10.88 -32.55
C PHE A 46 0.16 10.90 -31.05
N GLU A 47 -0.80 11.30 -30.21
CA GLU A 47 -0.65 11.27 -28.75
C GLU A 47 -0.58 9.83 -28.23
N VAL A 48 -1.45 8.93 -28.71
CA VAL A 48 -1.40 7.50 -28.40
C VAL A 48 -0.09 6.87 -28.87
N ALA A 49 0.40 7.21 -30.06
CA ALA A 49 1.69 6.71 -30.55
C ALA A 49 2.87 7.19 -29.68
N ALA A 50 2.86 8.45 -29.25
CA ALA A 50 3.86 8.98 -28.32
C ALA A 50 3.81 8.29 -26.95
N GLU A 51 2.62 8.01 -26.41
CA GLU A 51 2.45 7.30 -25.15
C GLU A 51 2.94 5.84 -25.25
N LEU A 52 2.58 5.13 -26.32
CA LEU A 52 3.06 3.76 -26.56
C LEU A 52 4.59 3.73 -26.72
N LYS A 53 5.16 4.73 -27.41
CA LYS A 53 6.62 4.85 -27.53
C LYS A 53 7.28 5.10 -26.17
N SER A 54 6.74 5.99 -25.34
CA SER A 54 7.22 6.23 -23.97
C SER A 54 7.18 4.94 -23.14
N LYS A 55 6.05 4.21 -23.16
CA LYS A 55 5.93 2.92 -22.45
C LYS A 55 6.90 1.88 -22.99
N SER A 56 7.10 1.83 -24.31
CA SER A 56 8.08 0.94 -24.94
C SER A 56 9.49 1.25 -24.45
N ASP A 57 9.87 2.52 -24.43
CA ASP A 57 11.21 2.96 -24.01
C ASP A 57 11.42 2.71 -22.51
N GLU A 58 10.39 2.89 -21.67
CA GLU A 58 10.42 2.54 -20.24
C GLU A 58 10.60 1.03 -20.02
N ILE A 59 9.91 0.19 -20.78
CA ILE A 59 10.03 -1.28 -20.69
C ILE A 59 11.43 -1.71 -21.11
N VAL A 60 11.95 -1.17 -22.22
CA VAL A 60 13.31 -1.47 -22.69
C VAL A 60 14.33 -1.04 -21.62
N GLY A 61 14.21 0.17 -21.09
CA GLY A 61 15.10 0.65 -20.03
C GLY A 61 15.05 -0.21 -18.77
N GLN A 62 13.86 -0.67 -18.35
CA GLN A 62 13.75 -1.62 -17.23
C GLN A 62 14.43 -2.95 -17.52
N GLN A 63 14.24 -3.51 -18.73
CA GLN A 63 14.89 -4.75 -19.12
C GLN A 63 16.41 -4.63 -19.19
N GLU A 64 16.93 -3.53 -19.72
CA GLU A 64 18.37 -3.25 -19.76
C GLU A 64 18.96 -3.13 -18.34
N LEU A 65 18.28 -2.46 -17.43
CA LEU A 65 18.67 -2.37 -16.02
C LEU A 65 18.68 -3.76 -15.35
N GLU A 66 17.66 -4.58 -15.57
CA GLU A 66 17.57 -5.93 -15.01
C GLU A 66 18.63 -6.89 -15.58
N GLN A 67 19.13 -6.63 -16.79
CA GLN A 67 20.22 -7.39 -17.41
C GLN A 67 21.62 -6.85 -17.06
N SER A 68 21.71 -5.69 -16.40
CA SER A 68 23.00 -5.11 -16.04
C SER A 68 23.77 -6.02 -15.06
N PRO A 69 25.11 -6.14 -15.20
CA PRO A 69 25.93 -6.92 -14.28
C PRO A 69 25.76 -6.50 -12.82
N GLN A 70 25.56 -5.20 -12.56
CA GLN A 70 25.36 -4.65 -11.22
C GLN A 70 24.04 -5.13 -10.60
N TYR A 71 22.95 -5.16 -11.38
CA TYR A 71 21.65 -5.66 -10.89
C TYR A 71 21.70 -7.17 -10.61
N ILE A 72 22.35 -7.93 -11.50
CA ILE A 72 22.52 -9.38 -11.34
C ILE A 72 23.35 -9.70 -10.07
N ASP A 73 24.50 -9.05 -9.89
CA ASP A 73 25.34 -9.21 -8.69
C ASP A 73 24.59 -8.79 -7.41
N TRP A 74 23.83 -7.69 -7.46
CA TRP A 74 22.99 -7.25 -6.34
C TRP A 74 21.94 -8.30 -5.97
N LEU A 75 21.23 -8.88 -6.95
CA LEU A 75 20.22 -9.90 -6.71
C LEU A 75 20.86 -11.20 -6.18
N GLN A 76 22.00 -11.63 -6.74
CA GLN A 76 22.74 -12.81 -6.29
C GLN A 76 23.20 -12.71 -4.83
N LYS A 77 23.64 -11.52 -4.39
CA LYS A 77 23.98 -11.27 -2.96
C LYS A 77 22.77 -11.46 -2.06
N TRP A 78 21.60 -10.97 -2.47
CA TRP A 78 20.35 -11.17 -1.74
C TRP A 78 19.92 -12.64 -1.70
N ASP A 79 20.02 -13.35 -2.82
CA ASP A 79 19.68 -14.77 -2.90
C ASP A 79 20.57 -15.60 -1.99
N SER A 80 21.88 -15.38 -2.06
CA SER A 80 22.88 -16.07 -1.22
C SER A 80 22.57 -15.89 0.27
N PHE A 81 22.29 -14.66 0.69
CA PHE A 81 21.94 -14.36 2.08
C PHE A 81 20.64 -15.04 2.53
N LEU A 82 19.59 -15.00 1.69
CA LEU A 82 18.27 -15.49 2.04
C LEU A 82 18.15 -17.02 1.98
N VAL A 83 18.94 -17.69 1.14
CA VAL A 83 19.08 -19.15 1.12
C VAL A 83 19.73 -19.62 2.42
N ASN A 84 20.80 -18.97 2.85
CA ASN A 84 21.48 -19.27 4.13
C ASN A 84 20.60 -18.98 5.36
N SER A 85 19.55 -18.18 5.18
CA SER A 85 18.58 -17.79 6.22
C SER A 85 17.18 -18.38 6.01
N ALA A 86 17.01 -19.38 5.12
CA ALA A 86 15.71 -19.86 4.64
C ALA A 86 14.75 -20.28 5.77
N THR A 87 15.27 -20.95 6.80
CA THR A 87 14.49 -21.57 7.88
C THR A 87 14.47 -20.74 9.17
N ARG A 88 15.20 -19.63 9.23
CA ARG A 88 15.39 -18.84 10.45
C ARG A 88 14.74 -17.46 10.33
N THR A 89 14.21 -16.96 11.45
CA THR A 89 13.87 -15.55 11.57
C THR A 89 15.12 -14.70 11.33
N LEU A 90 15.04 -13.75 10.40
CA LEU A 90 16.14 -12.84 10.13
C LEU A 90 16.45 -12.03 11.39
N LYS A 91 17.71 -12.02 11.79
CA LYS A 91 18.21 -11.20 12.90
C LYS A 91 19.10 -10.09 12.35
N PRO A 92 19.14 -8.90 12.98
CA PRO A 92 20.08 -7.86 12.59
C PRO A 92 21.53 -8.37 12.59
N SER A 93 22.22 -8.17 11.48
CA SER A 93 23.64 -8.48 11.32
C SER A 93 24.30 -7.37 10.49
N ALA A 94 25.62 -7.27 10.54
CA ALA A 94 26.36 -6.31 9.70
C ALA A 94 26.10 -6.54 8.21
N GLU A 95 26.06 -7.81 7.79
CA GLU A 95 25.74 -8.22 6.43
C GLU A 95 24.32 -7.81 6.01
N LEU A 96 23.30 -8.12 6.81
CA LEU A 96 21.91 -7.73 6.52
C LEU A 96 21.76 -6.21 6.47
N LYS A 97 22.43 -5.49 7.37
CA LYS A 97 22.42 -4.02 7.39
C LYS A 97 23.02 -3.45 6.09
N ASN A 98 24.09 -4.05 5.58
CA ASN A 98 24.70 -3.62 4.32
C ASN A 98 23.81 -3.95 3.13
N LEU A 99 23.21 -5.14 3.08
CA LEU A 99 22.24 -5.52 2.05
C LEU A 99 21.05 -4.55 2.01
N VAL A 100 20.42 -4.28 3.15
CA VAL A 100 19.27 -3.35 3.22
C VAL A 100 19.62 -1.95 2.68
N ARG A 101 20.85 -1.46 2.90
CA ARG A 101 21.31 -0.17 2.35
C ARG A 101 21.47 -0.17 0.83
N THR A 102 21.70 -1.33 0.21
CA THR A 102 21.66 -1.47 -1.26
C THR A 102 20.24 -1.53 -1.82
N GLY A 103 19.22 -1.49 -0.95
CA GLY A 103 17.82 -1.65 -1.32
C GLY A 103 17.37 -3.11 -1.26
N VAL A 104 16.13 -3.32 -0.82
CA VAL A 104 15.53 -4.67 -0.71
C VAL A 104 14.75 -4.99 -2.00
N PRO A 105 15.05 -6.11 -2.68
CA PRO A 105 14.31 -6.56 -3.86
C PRO A 105 12.81 -6.65 -3.60
N LYS A 106 12.00 -6.22 -4.57
CA LYS A 106 10.53 -6.12 -4.43
C LYS A 106 9.91 -7.43 -3.93
N THR A 107 10.36 -8.56 -4.47
CA THR A 107 9.95 -9.93 -4.11
C THR A 107 10.25 -10.28 -2.65
N TYR A 108 11.33 -9.73 -2.07
CA TYR A 108 11.80 -10.04 -0.72
C TYR A 108 11.32 -9.06 0.36
N ARG A 109 10.84 -7.87 -0.01
CA ARG A 109 10.37 -6.83 0.94
C ARG A 109 9.44 -7.38 2.01
N ARG A 110 8.43 -8.17 1.63
CA ARG A 110 7.45 -8.73 2.59
C ARG A 110 8.12 -9.59 3.67
N ARG A 111 9.04 -10.48 3.28
CA ARG A 111 9.73 -11.40 4.20
C ARG A 111 10.72 -10.64 5.08
N VAL A 112 11.52 -9.76 4.47
CA VAL A 112 12.57 -9.00 5.15
C VAL A 112 11.98 -8.04 6.18
N TRP A 113 11.04 -7.17 5.78
CA TRP A 113 10.45 -6.19 6.69
C TRP A 113 9.66 -6.84 7.80
N ARG A 114 8.88 -7.89 7.50
CA ARG A 114 8.18 -8.65 8.55
C ARG A 114 9.13 -9.23 9.58
N SER A 115 10.24 -9.83 9.14
CA SER A 115 11.21 -10.44 10.06
C SER A 115 11.89 -9.40 10.93
N LEU A 116 12.29 -8.26 10.36
CA LEU A 116 12.91 -7.16 11.09
C LEU A 116 11.94 -6.52 12.10
N ILE A 117 10.69 -6.27 11.70
CA ILE A 117 9.68 -5.74 12.61
C ILE A 117 9.44 -6.72 13.76
N ASN A 118 9.19 -8.01 13.45
CA ASN A 118 8.98 -9.03 14.47
C ASN A 118 10.16 -9.15 15.43
N TYR A 119 11.40 -9.01 14.94
CA TYR A 119 12.57 -8.98 15.78
C TYR A 119 12.52 -7.80 16.76
N VAL A 120 12.28 -6.58 16.25
CA VAL A 120 12.27 -5.36 17.04
C VAL A 120 11.15 -5.35 18.09
N VAL A 121 9.96 -5.87 17.76
CA VAL A 121 8.80 -5.85 18.67
C VAL A 121 8.62 -7.14 19.46
N SER A 122 9.54 -8.10 19.36
CA SER A 122 9.36 -9.46 19.93
C SER A 122 9.10 -9.45 21.43
N ASP A 123 9.90 -8.69 22.19
CA ASP A 123 9.74 -8.57 23.65
C ASP A 123 8.38 -7.95 24.00
N GLN A 124 8.01 -6.85 23.34
CA GLN A 124 6.71 -6.21 23.55
C GLN A 124 5.54 -7.13 23.18
N GLN A 125 5.67 -7.93 22.11
CA GLN A 125 4.66 -8.91 21.73
C GLN A 125 4.51 -10.00 22.78
N ALA A 126 5.61 -10.45 23.39
CA ALA A 126 5.58 -11.42 24.48
C ALA A 126 4.88 -10.84 25.72
N ASP A 127 5.17 -9.59 26.09
CA ASP A 127 4.57 -8.92 27.24
C ASP A 127 3.05 -8.65 27.06
N LEU A 128 2.64 -8.24 25.86
CA LEU A 128 1.25 -7.91 25.55
C LEU A 128 0.37 -9.14 25.30
N GLY A 129 1.00 -10.26 24.95
CA GLY A 129 0.34 -11.53 24.70
C GLY A 129 -0.40 -11.62 23.36
N ASN A 130 -0.86 -12.84 23.07
CA ASN A 130 -1.63 -13.15 21.86
C ASN A 130 -3.00 -12.46 21.88
N GLY A 131 -3.50 -12.02 20.72
CA GLY A 131 -4.83 -11.39 20.64
C GLY A 131 -4.86 -9.91 21.05
N TYR A 132 -3.69 -9.30 21.28
CA TYR A 132 -3.60 -7.90 21.72
C TYR A 132 -4.21 -6.93 20.70
N TYR A 133 -3.90 -7.11 19.41
CA TYR A 133 -4.47 -6.27 18.35
C TYR A 133 -6.00 -6.37 18.31
N GLU A 134 -6.55 -7.57 18.41
CA GLU A 134 -8.00 -7.83 18.46
C GLU A 134 -8.65 -7.16 19.67
N THR A 135 -7.93 -7.09 20.79
CA THR A 135 -8.36 -6.35 21.99
C THR A 135 -8.41 -4.84 21.74
N LEU A 136 -7.43 -4.29 21.02
CA LEU A 136 -7.48 -2.89 20.59
C LEU A 136 -8.65 -2.65 19.63
N LEU A 137 -8.92 -3.56 18.70
CA LEU A 137 -10.06 -3.44 17.78
C LEU A 137 -11.41 -3.44 18.51
N ARG A 138 -11.57 -4.25 19.55
CA ARG A 138 -12.78 -4.22 20.39
C ARG A 138 -12.96 -2.86 21.06
N LYS A 139 -11.88 -2.24 21.55
CA LYS A 139 -11.92 -0.88 22.11
C LYS A 139 -12.31 0.15 21.06
N VAL A 140 -11.76 0.05 19.86
CA VAL A 140 -12.11 0.92 18.73
C VAL A 140 -13.60 0.81 18.40
N ASN A 141 -14.13 -0.41 18.34
CA ASN A 141 -15.53 -0.65 18.00
C ASN A 141 -16.51 -0.27 19.12
N SER A 142 -16.03 -0.09 20.36
CA SER A 142 -16.86 0.34 21.50
C SER A 142 -16.88 1.86 21.70
N ILE A 143 -16.17 2.64 20.88
CA ILE A 143 -16.17 4.09 20.95
C ILE A 143 -17.55 4.61 20.52
N ASP A 144 -18.17 5.43 21.36
CA ASP A 144 -19.37 6.17 20.98
C ASP A 144 -19.01 7.47 20.25
N SER A 145 -19.96 8.03 19.52
CA SER A 145 -19.73 9.25 18.73
C SER A 145 -19.22 10.41 19.59
N ALA A 146 -19.71 10.54 20.83
CA ALA A 146 -19.27 11.59 21.75
C ALA A 146 -17.79 11.45 22.15
N THR A 147 -17.30 10.23 22.39
CA THR A 147 -15.89 10.00 22.71
C THR A 147 -15.00 10.18 21.48
N ALA A 148 -15.44 9.73 20.31
CA ALA A 148 -14.72 9.95 19.06
C ALA A 148 -14.56 11.45 18.75
N GLU A 149 -15.61 12.24 18.99
CA GLU A 149 -15.58 13.68 18.79
C GLU A 149 -14.65 14.39 19.77
N ASN A 150 -14.46 13.87 20.98
CA ASN A 150 -13.57 14.49 21.96
C ASN A 150 -12.11 14.04 21.82
N ASP A 151 -11.82 13.00 21.02
CA ASP A 151 -10.45 12.54 20.76
C ASP A 151 -9.85 13.26 19.55
N SER A 152 -9.00 14.26 19.82
CA SER A 152 -8.34 15.05 18.79
C SER A 152 -7.48 14.22 17.83
N ALA A 153 -6.91 13.12 18.30
CA ALA A 153 -6.09 12.25 17.46
C ALA A 153 -6.94 11.42 16.48
N LEU A 154 -8.12 10.93 16.91
CA LEU A 154 -9.03 10.22 16.00
C LEU A 154 -9.55 11.16 14.91
N LYS A 155 -9.94 12.39 15.27
CA LYS A 155 -10.32 13.43 14.30
C LYS A 155 -9.21 13.69 13.28
N GLN A 156 -7.97 13.83 13.75
CA GLN A 156 -6.84 14.08 12.85
C GLN A 156 -6.56 12.88 11.92
N ILE A 157 -6.71 11.65 12.41
CA ILE A 157 -6.59 10.46 11.57
C ILE A 157 -7.62 10.49 10.44
N ASP A 158 -8.90 10.78 10.72
CA ASP A 158 -9.93 10.82 9.68
C ASP A 158 -9.67 11.90 8.63
N LEU A 159 -9.19 13.08 9.05
CA LEU A 159 -8.77 14.15 8.13
C LEU A 159 -7.59 13.71 7.25
N ASP A 160 -6.60 13.03 7.83
CA ASP A 160 -5.41 12.58 7.11
C ASP A 160 -5.71 11.45 6.13
N LEU A 161 -6.66 10.56 6.48
CA LEU A 161 -7.12 9.50 5.58
C LEU A 161 -7.74 10.08 4.30
N ALA A 162 -8.54 11.15 4.41
CA ALA A 162 -9.18 11.78 3.25
C ALA A 162 -8.17 12.38 2.25
N ARG A 163 -6.96 12.68 2.69
CA ARG A 163 -5.87 13.23 1.88
C ARG A 163 -4.71 12.25 1.64
N THR A 164 -4.84 10.99 2.06
CA THR A 164 -3.79 9.97 1.91
C THR A 164 -3.85 9.38 0.50
N LEU A 165 -2.79 9.60 -0.30
CA LEU A 165 -2.65 9.05 -1.66
C LEU A 165 -3.90 9.25 -2.54
N PRO A 166 -4.42 10.49 -2.68
CA PRO A 166 -5.70 10.75 -3.36
C PRO A 166 -5.68 10.37 -4.86
N THR A 167 -4.49 10.25 -5.45
CA THR A 167 -4.28 9.84 -6.84
C THR A 167 -4.11 8.32 -6.98
N ASN A 168 -4.33 7.54 -5.92
CA ASN A 168 -4.23 6.09 -5.95
C ASN A 168 -5.62 5.46 -5.85
N ARG A 169 -5.97 4.58 -6.79
CA ARG A 169 -7.29 3.93 -6.90
C ARG A 169 -7.75 3.16 -5.65
N TYR A 170 -6.81 2.84 -4.77
CA TYR A 170 -7.10 2.08 -3.56
C TYR A 170 -7.42 3.00 -2.37
N PHE A 171 -7.19 4.30 -2.52
CA PHE A 171 -7.29 5.33 -1.47
C PHE A 171 -8.09 6.56 -1.90
N ASP A 172 -8.56 6.62 -3.15
CA ASP A 172 -9.23 7.78 -3.74
C ASP A 172 -10.65 8.00 -3.22
N GLU A 173 -11.32 6.94 -2.75
CA GLU A 173 -12.63 7.04 -2.11
C GLU A 173 -12.55 6.78 -0.60
N PRO A 174 -13.26 7.54 0.26
CA PRO A 174 -13.31 7.31 1.72
C PRO A 174 -13.79 5.91 2.12
N THR A 175 -14.58 5.27 1.25
CA THR A 175 -15.13 3.92 1.42
C THR A 175 -14.23 2.82 0.88
N SER A 176 -13.07 3.16 0.30
CA SER A 176 -12.13 2.20 -0.25
C SER A 176 -11.65 1.21 0.80
N GLU A 177 -11.48 -0.05 0.41
CA GLU A 177 -11.06 -1.13 1.30
C GLU A 177 -9.73 -0.80 2.02
N LYS A 178 -8.76 -0.18 1.31
CA LYS A 178 -7.48 0.18 1.94
C LYS A 178 -7.61 1.33 2.92
N ILE A 179 -8.51 2.29 2.70
CA ILE A 179 -8.83 3.34 3.68
C ILE A 179 -9.42 2.73 4.94
N VAL A 180 -10.35 1.77 4.81
CA VAL A 180 -10.92 1.05 5.96
C VAL A 180 -9.84 0.30 6.74
N ILE A 181 -8.95 -0.42 6.06
CA ILE A 181 -7.83 -1.12 6.70
C ILE A 181 -6.88 -0.14 7.39
N LEU A 182 -6.54 0.97 6.74
CA LEU A 182 -5.61 1.97 7.28
C LEU A 182 -6.20 2.65 8.52
N ARG A 183 -7.48 3.06 8.46
CA ARG A 183 -8.22 3.60 9.62
C ARG A 183 -8.15 2.65 10.79
N ARG A 184 -8.43 1.37 10.56
CA ARG A 184 -8.42 0.33 11.60
C ARG A 184 -7.06 0.21 12.29
N VAL A 185 -5.96 0.27 11.54
CA VAL A 185 -4.60 0.21 12.09
C VAL A 185 -4.26 1.47 12.88
N LEU A 186 -4.55 2.65 12.33
CA LEU A 186 -4.24 3.93 12.98
C LEU A 186 -5.06 4.12 14.27
N TYR A 187 -6.33 3.73 14.25
CA TYR A 187 -7.19 3.78 15.45
C TYR A 187 -6.68 2.82 16.51
N ALA A 188 -6.34 1.59 16.15
CA ALA A 188 -5.74 0.65 17.10
C ALA A 188 -4.44 1.19 17.70
N TYR A 189 -3.59 1.82 16.88
CA TYR A 189 -2.34 2.41 17.34
C TYR A 189 -2.55 3.56 18.32
N ARG A 190 -3.56 4.40 18.12
CA ARG A 190 -3.98 5.45 19.06
C ARG A 190 -4.28 4.91 20.47
N PHE A 191 -4.83 3.70 20.58
CA PHE A 191 -5.08 3.02 21.85
C PHE A 191 -3.87 2.26 22.41
N HIS A 192 -2.97 1.81 21.53
CA HIS A 192 -1.72 1.18 21.92
C HIS A 192 -0.78 2.19 22.59
N ASN A 193 -0.57 3.36 21.98
CA ASN A 193 0.34 4.39 22.47
C ASN A 193 -0.39 5.71 22.74
N LYS A 194 -1.08 5.77 23.87
CA LYS A 194 -1.92 6.92 24.23
C LYS A 194 -1.15 8.21 24.48
N SER A 195 0.11 8.13 24.91
CA SER A 195 0.93 9.30 25.26
C SER A 195 1.42 10.06 24.03
N VAL A 196 1.68 9.37 22.93
CA VAL A 196 2.10 10.00 21.67
C VAL A 196 0.89 10.57 20.90
N GLY A 197 -0.27 9.92 21.01
CA GLY A 197 -1.45 10.31 20.24
C GLY A 197 -1.29 9.98 18.76
N TYR A 198 -1.60 10.94 17.89
CA TYR A 198 -1.39 10.85 16.45
C TYR A 198 -0.59 12.06 15.98
N CYS A 199 0.56 11.81 15.35
CA CYS A 199 1.39 12.87 14.78
C CYS A 199 1.04 13.03 13.30
N GLN A 200 0.59 14.22 12.93
CA GLN A 200 0.44 14.60 11.53
C GLN A 200 1.83 14.71 10.90
N VAL A 201 2.15 13.82 9.97
CA VAL A 201 3.30 14.00 9.07
C VAL A 201 2.84 14.95 7.97
N LEU A 202 3.38 16.17 8.01
CA LEU A 202 3.25 17.18 6.96
C LEU A 202 4.03 16.74 5.71
#